data_AF-A0AAW0C2G3-F1
#
_entry.id   AF-A0AAW0C2G3-F1
#
_cell.length_a   1.000
_cell.length_b   1.000
_cell.length_c   1.000
_cell.angle_alpha   90.00
_cell.angle_beta   90.00
_cell.angle_gamma   90.00
#
_symmetry.space_group_name_H-M   'P 1'
#
loop_
_entity.id
_entity.type
_entity.pdbx_description
1 polymer ?
#
loop_
_entity_poly.entity_id
_entity_poly.type
_entity_poly.pdbx_seq_one_letter_code
_entity_poly.pdbx_strand_id
1 'polypeptide(L)'
;MNLRGEDTGSHIHTWYFDAETISCMLFPKESKEPYTPISDRPFFVDILEQVTKNAPSFTGTGTDEGPGSACRFLNYTVKTCRKALDASDANGVLPRQKRWFRNSESIFTDIEVEGSSGKDRNVNNVIPLLEIPRKDLVDRAANYARGLFRASRTRTWSLVLALNHEELVLQFLIFLRGGCSCIASQEIRLKEVEGRKGVCRMILTMLLWTEPGHAGFADVSVDGTETEHSGPSYRHVPLPPVEKPPTTPILLGDVGEPLIHVDSSWKICEAVIHALLGWLNFYEAGYLHRDVSINKVRCLKQPVESFKISIPTNNSRLEKKDALVDRGDVSRPETSNSQDAADIFKLLETARSSTSGYAERIKEAFLKLGVKDEYNTVLTDIDGDIAAKRIDSKMYIPSGTPEFMSFRLHIAMEDADPHLQSPVDDLHSFFWVVMWAVMFNANLKNVVRSKQEKHWQERLAGRACNRMAVPADMASHRHRSDHSPIFKQMVGVLLEWYRTIEKLASDWLEEVLAREPDEDPDNGWYPTHFHLYAYRGAAELLELMLKYQHTLIAYGSFSHTA
;
A
#
# COMPACT_ATOMS: atom_id res chain seq x y z
N MET A 1 -16.18 13.00 -24.40
CA MET A 1 -15.37 13.11 -23.17
C MET A 1 -13.92 12.84 -23.59
N ASN A 2 -13.04 13.85 -23.55
CA ASN A 2 -11.62 13.69 -23.94
C ASN A 2 -10.80 13.38 -22.69
N LEU A 3 -10.44 12.12 -22.46
CA LEU A 3 -9.53 11.73 -21.39
C LEU A 3 -8.09 11.83 -21.89
N ARG A 4 -7.30 12.76 -21.34
CA ARG A 4 -5.84 12.79 -21.50
C ARG A 4 -5.23 12.14 -20.26
N GLY A 5 -4.58 11.00 -20.43
CA GLY A 5 -3.57 10.53 -19.50
C GLY A 5 -2.24 11.15 -19.90
N GLU A 6 -1.70 12.05 -19.08
CA GLU A 6 -0.33 12.51 -19.24
C GLU A 6 0.55 11.67 -18.30
N ASP A 7 1.57 11.04 -18.87
CA ASP A 7 2.59 10.31 -18.11
C ASP A 7 3.53 11.34 -17.48
N THR A 8 3.24 11.72 -16.23
CA THR A 8 3.93 12.80 -15.53
C THR A 8 5.26 12.37 -14.91
N GLY A 9 5.71 11.13 -15.12
CA GLY A 9 6.94 10.60 -14.49
C GLY A 9 6.84 10.40 -12.98
N SER A 10 5.67 10.63 -12.38
CA SER A 10 5.37 10.29 -10.99
C SER A 10 4.88 8.84 -10.90
N HIS A 11 5.28 8.11 -9.87
CA HIS A 11 4.84 6.73 -9.61
C HIS A 11 3.35 6.62 -9.18
N ILE A 12 2.56 7.69 -9.35
CA ILE A 12 1.17 7.78 -8.90
C ILE A 12 0.26 7.87 -10.12
N HIS A 13 -0.56 6.83 -10.33
CA HIS A 13 -1.59 6.85 -11.36
C HIS A 13 -2.62 7.93 -11.06
N THR A 14 -2.66 8.98 -11.91
CA THR A 14 -3.53 10.14 -11.72
C THR A 14 -4.62 10.19 -12.79
N TRP A 15 -5.88 10.24 -12.36
CA TRP A 15 -7.04 10.34 -13.25
C TRP A 15 -7.62 11.75 -13.20
N TYR A 16 -7.81 12.40 -14.35
CA TYR A 16 -8.32 13.78 -14.40
C TYR A 16 -9.81 13.84 -14.73
N PHE A 17 -10.57 14.54 -13.90
CA PHE A 17 -12.01 14.78 -14.10
C PHE A 17 -12.34 16.27 -13.95
N ASP A 18 -13.39 16.75 -14.60
CA ASP A 18 -13.85 18.12 -14.34
C ASP A 18 -14.39 18.27 -12.90
N ALA A 19 -14.47 19.53 -12.44
CA ALA A 19 -14.91 19.84 -11.08
C ALA A 19 -16.36 19.38 -10.80
N GLU A 20 -17.20 19.31 -11.84
CA GLU A 20 -18.58 18.81 -11.71
C GLU A 20 -18.61 17.31 -11.42
N THR A 21 -17.81 16.53 -12.14
CA THR A 21 -17.68 15.09 -11.94
C THR A 21 -17.16 14.76 -10.55
N ILE A 22 -16.16 15.50 -10.05
CA ILE A 22 -15.64 15.30 -8.69
C ILE A 22 -16.67 15.71 -7.64
N SER A 23 -17.42 16.78 -7.89
CA SER A 23 -18.59 17.16 -7.08
C SER A 23 -19.59 16.03 -6.96
N CYS A 24 -19.87 15.37 -8.07
CA CYS A 24 -20.76 14.23 -8.11
C CYS A 24 -20.21 13.02 -7.33
N MET A 25 -18.90 12.77 -7.40
CA MET A 25 -18.22 11.71 -6.63
C MET A 25 -18.25 11.95 -5.12
N LEU A 26 -18.10 13.21 -4.70
CA LEU A 26 -18.07 13.60 -3.28
C LEU A 26 -19.47 13.81 -2.68
N PHE A 27 -20.54 13.76 -3.48
CA PHE A 27 -21.88 14.05 -2.99
C PHE A 27 -22.46 12.91 -2.13
N PRO A 28 -23.14 13.22 -1.02
CA PRO A 28 -23.90 12.25 -0.25
C PRO A 28 -24.90 11.47 -1.11
N LYS A 29 -24.74 10.15 -1.20
CA LYS A 29 -25.70 9.31 -1.93
C LYS A 29 -26.84 8.95 -1.00
N GLU A 30 -28.01 9.56 -1.20
CA GLU A 30 -29.23 9.12 -0.54
C GLU A 30 -29.65 7.76 -1.10
N SER A 31 -29.85 6.77 -0.22
CA SER A 31 -29.85 5.35 -0.56
C SER A 31 -31.03 4.83 -1.39
N LYS A 32 -31.94 5.69 -1.88
CA LYS A 32 -33.22 5.25 -2.47
C LYS A 32 -33.74 6.01 -3.70
N GLU A 33 -33.15 7.12 -4.12
CA GLU A 33 -33.65 7.88 -5.27
C GLU A 33 -32.71 7.80 -6.49
N PRO A 34 -33.25 7.86 -7.73
CA PRO A 34 -32.44 7.96 -8.93
C PRO A 34 -31.52 9.18 -8.82
N TYR A 35 -30.23 8.95 -9.06
CA TYR A 35 -29.20 9.97 -8.92
C TYR A 35 -29.50 11.17 -9.81
N THR A 36 -29.87 12.30 -9.19
CA THR A 36 -29.95 13.59 -9.86
C THR A 36 -28.67 14.35 -9.54
N PRO A 37 -27.81 14.67 -10.54
CA PRO A 37 -26.61 15.47 -10.34
C PRO A 37 -26.92 16.72 -9.52
N ILE A 38 -26.01 17.07 -8.62
CA ILE A 38 -26.21 18.22 -7.74
C ILE A 38 -26.35 19.53 -8.54
N SER A 39 -25.68 19.61 -9.69
CA SER A 39 -25.76 20.71 -10.66
C SER A 39 -27.17 20.91 -11.22
N ASP A 40 -27.99 19.88 -11.23
CA ASP A 40 -29.36 19.93 -11.74
C ASP A 40 -30.38 20.28 -10.65
N ARG A 41 -29.96 20.39 -9.38
CA ARG A 41 -30.86 20.78 -8.29
C ARG A 41 -31.07 22.31 -8.33
N PRO A 42 -32.30 22.82 -8.48
CA PRO A 42 -32.55 24.25 -8.65
C PRO A 42 -31.95 25.12 -7.54
N PHE A 43 -32.08 24.70 -6.26
CA PHE A 43 -31.51 25.43 -5.14
C PHE A 43 -29.98 25.57 -5.22
N PHE A 44 -29.31 24.58 -5.82
CA PHE A 44 -27.86 24.58 -5.93
C PHE A 44 -27.39 25.58 -6.99
N VAL A 45 -28.10 25.66 -8.11
CA VAL A 45 -27.85 26.64 -9.18
C VAL A 45 -28.02 28.06 -8.64
N ASP A 46 -29.11 28.31 -7.93
CA ASP A 46 -29.40 29.64 -7.34
C ASP A 46 -28.33 30.07 -6.34
N ILE A 47 -27.93 29.15 -5.44
CA ILE A 47 -26.86 29.40 -4.47
C ILE A 47 -25.53 29.63 -5.18
N LEU A 48 -25.20 28.82 -6.19
CA LEU A 48 -23.95 28.96 -6.94
C LEU A 48 -23.88 30.30 -7.66
N GLU A 49 -24.97 30.76 -8.28
CA GLU A 49 -25.05 32.09 -8.89
C GLU A 49 -24.88 33.20 -7.84
N GLN A 50 -25.57 33.10 -6.71
CA GLN A 50 -25.50 34.09 -5.64
C GLN A 50 -24.09 34.20 -5.06
N VAL A 51 -23.44 33.07 -4.78
CA VAL A 51 -22.07 33.03 -4.27
C VAL A 51 -21.11 33.60 -5.30
N THR A 52 -21.24 33.22 -6.57
CA THR A 52 -20.33 33.66 -7.63
C THR A 52 -20.43 35.16 -7.90
N LYS A 53 -21.65 35.74 -7.84
CA LYS A 53 -21.86 37.20 -7.98
C LYS A 53 -21.18 37.99 -6.86
N ASN A 54 -21.07 37.41 -5.67
CA ASN A 54 -20.49 38.06 -4.49
C ASN A 54 -19.05 37.63 -4.20
N ALA A 55 -18.52 36.63 -4.91
CA ALA A 55 -17.19 36.13 -4.69
C ALA A 55 -16.15 37.19 -5.11
N PRO A 56 -15.19 37.54 -4.24
CA PRO A 56 -14.15 38.48 -4.58
C PRO A 56 -13.37 37.96 -5.79
N SER A 57 -13.06 38.85 -6.72
CA SER A 57 -12.09 38.55 -7.78
C SER A 57 -10.76 38.19 -7.13
N PHE A 58 -10.26 36.99 -7.39
CA PHE A 58 -8.92 36.60 -6.96
C PHE A 58 -7.91 37.33 -7.85
N THR A 59 -7.50 38.53 -7.46
CA THR A 59 -6.71 39.42 -8.32
C THR A 59 -5.20 39.19 -8.24
N GLY A 60 -4.69 38.51 -7.22
CA GLY A 60 -3.29 38.06 -7.15
C GLY A 60 -2.20 39.14 -7.26
N THR A 61 -2.53 40.43 -7.24
CA THR A 61 -1.61 41.54 -7.57
C THR A 61 -1.28 42.45 -6.39
N GLY A 62 -1.53 42.03 -5.15
CA GLY A 62 -1.09 42.76 -3.96
C GLY A 62 0.33 42.35 -3.60
N THR A 63 1.31 43.25 -3.77
CA THR A 63 2.73 43.04 -3.43
C THR A 63 3.02 42.79 -1.94
N ASP A 64 1.99 42.75 -1.08
CA ASP A 64 2.08 42.55 0.38
C ASP A 64 1.35 41.28 0.89
N GLU A 65 0.86 40.39 0.02
CA GLU A 65 0.11 39.20 0.46
C GLU A 65 0.90 37.89 0.29
N GLY A 66 1.51 37.43 1.38
CA GLY A 66 2.13 36.12 1.48
C GLY A 66 1.14 34.93 1.35
N PRO A 67 1.61 33.68 1.59
CA PRO A 67 0.88 32.40 1.40
C PRO A 67 -0.52 32.32 2.05
N GLY A 68 -0.88 33.23 2.94
CA GLY A 68 -2.24 33.32 3.47
C GLY A 68 -3.35 33.80 2.52
N SER A 69 -3.08 34.20 1.26
CA SER A 69 -4.09 34.80 0.37
C SER A 69 -5.12 33.79 -0.18
N ALA A 70 -4.68 32.59 -0.58
CA ALA A 70 -5.58 31.58 -1.13
C ALA A 70 -6.37 30.86 -0.04
N CYS A 71 -5.75 30.58 1.11
CA CYS A 71 -6.46 30.09 2.28
C CYS A 71 -7.56 31.07 2.74
N ARG A 72 -7.28 32.39 2.72
CA ARG A 72 -8.28 33.43 2.97
C ARG A 72 -9.41 33.41 1.94
N PHE A 73 -9.08 33.31 0.64
CA PHE A 73 -10.08 33.19 -0.42
C PHE A 73 -10.99 31.96 -0.26
N LEU A 74 -10.40 30.79 0.00
CA LEU A 74 -11.15 29.55 0.18
C LEU A 74 -12.05 29.62 1.42
N ASN A 75 -11.54 30.11 2.56
CA ASN A 75 -12.35 30.27 3.76
C ASN A 75 -13.42 31.38 3.62
N TYR A 76 -13.15 32.45 2.86
CA TYR A 76 -14.18 33.42 2.49
C TYR A 76 -15.29 32.75 1.65
N THR A 77 -14.90 31.90 0.70
CA THR A 77 -15.83 31.15 -0.14
C THR A 77 -16.67 30.20 0.70
N VAL A 78 -16.08 29.49 1.68
CA VAL A 78 -16.81 28.67 2.67
C VAL A 78 -17.85 29.50 3.42
N LYS A 79 -17.48 30.68 3.94
CA LYS A 79 -18.39 31.58 4.66
C LYS A 79 -19.55 32.05 3.77
N THR A 80 -19.27 32.37 2.51
CA THR A 80 -20.27 32.84 1.55
C THR A 80 -21.23 31.72 1.14
N CYS A 81 -20.71 30.54 0.79
CA CYS A 81 -21.49 29.34 0.50
C CYS A 81 -22.39 28.96 1.67
N ARG A 82 -21.87 29.03 2.90
CA ARG A 82 -22.67 28.73 4.10
C ARG A 82 -23.79 29.74 4.31
N LYS A 83 -23.52 31.05 4.19
CA LYS A 83 -24.57 32.07 4.32
C LYS A 83 -25.68 31.87 3.29
N ALA A 84 -25.32 31.54 2.06
CA ALA A 84 -26.30 31.24 1.01
C ALA A 84 -27.09 29.95 1.31
N LEU A 85 -26.44 28.88 1.78
CA LEU A 85 -27.10 27.64 2.21
C LEU A 85 -28.01 27.82 3.43
N ASP A 86 -27.68 28.73 4.34
CA ASP A 86 -28.47 29.01 5.54
C ASP A 86 -29.63 29.98 5.24
N ALA A 87 -29.49 30.85 4.23
CA ALA A 87 -30.54 31.78 3.79
C ALA A 87 -31.51 31.15 2.77
N SER A 88 -31.15 30.02 2.17
CA SER A 88 -32.03 29.28 1.28
C SER A 88 -33.11 28.56 2.10
N ASP A 89 -34.26 29.22 2.28
CA ASP A 89 -35.48 28.66 2.88
C ASP A 89 -36.15 27.55 2.02
N ALA A 90 -35.42 26.98 1.07
CA ALA A 90 -35.95 26.02 0.11
C ALA A 90 -36.22 24.65 0.76
N ASN A 91 -37.44 24.14 0.59
CA ASN A 91 -37.81 22.76 0.87
C ASN A 91 -36.82 21.81 0.18
N GLY A 92 -35.92 21.18 0.94
CA GLY A 92 -34.93 20.23 0.42
C GLY A 92 -33.48 20.52 0.81
N VAL A 93 -33.17 21.69 1.39
CA VAL A 93 -31.84 21.93 1.95
C VAL A 93 -31.73 21.28 3.33
N LEU A 94 -30.73 20.42 3.52
CA LEU A 94 -30.47 19.76 4.80
C LEU A 94 -30.25 20.80 5.92
N PRO A 95 -30.97 20.68 7.06
CA PRO A 95 -30.78 21.56 8.21
C PRO A 95 -29.33 21.59 8.66
N ARG A 96 -28.86 22.77 9.09
CA ARG A 96 -27.46 22.97 9.54
C ARG A 96 -27.03 21.96 10.62
N GLN A 97 -27.95 21.58 11.51
CA GLN A 97 -27.73 20.61 12.58
C GLN A 97 -27.53 19.17 12.08
N LYS A 98 -27.76 18.87 10.80
CA LYS A 98 -27.50 17.54 10.20
C LYS A 98 -26.19 17.48 9.41
N ARG A 99 -25.57 18.63 9.11
CA ARG A 99 -24.32 18.70 8.33
C ARG A 99 -23.13 18.24 9.17
N TRP A 100 -22.04 17.85 8.54
CA TRP A 100 -20.79 17.42 9.18
C TRP A 100 -20.01 18.64 9.70
N PHE A 101 -19.85 19.66 8.86
CA PHE A 101 -19.20 20.93 9.20
C PHE A 101 -20.16 21.94 9.85
N ARG A 102 -20.81 21.58 10.97
CA ARG A 102 -21.86 22.40 11.60
C ARG A 102 -21.39 23.78 12.06
N ASN A 103 -20.18 23.84 12.63
CA ASN A 103 -19.67 24.99 13.39
C ASN A 103 -18.30 25.50 12.92
N SER A 104 -17.65 24.85 11.95
CA SER A 104 -16.29 25.22 11.55
C SER A 104 -16.29 26.49 10.70
N GLU A 105 -15.82 27.62 11.20
CA GLU A 105 -15.68 28.86 10.41
C GLU A 105 -14.61 28.78 9.31
N SER A 106 -13.69 27.83 9.45
CA SER A 106 -12.65 27.48 8.49
C SER A 106 -12.65 25.98 8.25
N ILE A 107 -12.49 25.59 6.98
CA ILE A 107 -12.34 24.18 6.57
C ILE A 107 -10.90 23.92 6.11
N PHE A 108 -10.25 24.96 5.59
CA PHE A 108 -8.90 24.89 5.06
C PHE A 108 -7.91 25.55 6.01
N THR A 109 -6.76 24.92 6.20
CA THR A 109 -5.60 25.50 6.89
C THR A 109 -4.41 25.49 5.95
N ASP A 110 -3.66 26.57 5.98
CA ASP A 110 -2.34 26.63 5.38
C ASP A 110 -1.36 25.81 6.24
N ILE A 111 -0.54 24.98 5.61
CA ILE A 111 0.35 24.04 6.30
C ILE A 111 1.81 24.52 6.29
N GLU A 112 2.18 25.46 5.41
CA GLU A 112 3.56 25.96 5.37
C GLU A 112 3.88 26.95 6.51
N VAL A 113 2.87 27.31 7.32
CA VAL A 113 3.01 28.24 8.44
C VAL A 113 2.78 27.52 9.78
N GLU A 114 3.61 26.53 10.14
CA GLU A 114 3.63 25.99 11.50
C GLU A 114 5.00 26.06 12.18
N GLY A 115 5.19 27.19 12.87
CA GLY A 115 5.93 27.26 14.14
C GLY A 115 5.02 27.56 15.34
N SER A 116 3.68 27.48 15.20
CA SER A 116 2.75 27.87 16.26
C SER A 116 2.00 26.67 16.84
N SER A 117 2.29 26.38 18.12
CA SER A 117 1.75 25.29 18.93
C SER A 117 0.28 25.49 19.31
N GLY A 118 -0.65 25.17 18.40
CA GLY A 118 -2.09 25.21 18.67
C GLY A 118 -2.65 23.87 19.18
N LYS A 119 -2.73 23.67 20.50
CA LYS A 119 -3.16 22.41 21.15
C LYS A 119 -4.66 22.06 21.11
N ASP A 120 -5.53 22.83 20.44
CA ASP A 120 -7.00 22.66 20.57
C ASP A 120 -7.80 22.55 19.26
N ARG A 121 -7.15 22.38 18.10
CA ARG A 121 -7.90 22.15 16.86
C ARG A 121 -8.20 20.67 16.70
N ASN A 122 -9.48 20.33 16.57
CA ASN A 122 -9.94 18.99 16.22
C ASN A 122 -9.44 18.64 14.80
N VAL A 123 -8.21 18.12 14.73
CA VAL A 123 -7.40 17.89 13.51
C VAL A 123 -8.15 17.01 12.49
N ASN A 124 -9.15 16.26 12.94
CA ASN A 124 -9.94 15.34 12.12
C ASN A 124 -10.83 16.02 11.05
N ASN A 125 -11.08 17.33 11.15
CA ASN A 125 -12.00 18.05 10.26
C ASN A 125 -11.31 19.07 9.34
N VAL A 126 -10.01 18.95 9.14
CA VAL A 126 -9.25 19.93 8.34
C VAL A 126 -8.91 19.33 6.98
N ILE A 127 -9.13 20.12 5.93
CA ILE A 127 -8.71 19.76 4.57
C ILE A 127 -7.40 20.51 4.27
N PRO A 128 -6.30 19.79 4.00
CA PRO A 128 -4.99 20.41 3.76
C PRO A 128 -5.01 21.21 2.46
N LEU A 129 -4.54 22.46 2.52
CA LEU A 129 -4.20 23.27 1.36
C LEU A 129 -2.68 23.28 1.19
N LEU A 130 -2.22 22.94 -0.01
CA LEU A 130 -0.82 22.86 -0.34
C LEU A 130 -0.47 23.87 -1.45
N GLU A 131 0.40 24.82 -1.14
CA GLU A 131 0.82 25.87 -2.07
C GLU A 131 2.22 25.57 -2.61
N ILE A 132 2.36 25.20 -3.90
CA ILE A 132 3.67 24.76 -4.44
C ILE A 132 3.84 25.19 -5.92
N PRO A 133 5.07 25.52 -6.36
CA PRO A 133 5.41 25.58 -7.78
C PRO A 133 5.25 24.21 -8.50
N ARG A 134 4.73 24.25 -9.73
CA ARG A 134 4.04 23.18 -10.48
C ARG A 134 4.63 21.75 -10.51
N LYS A 135 5.94 21.54 -10.35
CA LYS A 135 6.58 20.27 -10.76
C LYS A 135 6.35 19.04 -9.86
N ASP A 136 5.95 19.20 -8.60
CA ASP A 136 5.85 18.07 -7.65
C ASP A 136 4.49 17.99 -6.94
N LEU A 137 3.46 18.62 -7.50
CA LEU A 137 2.24 18.93 -6.78
C LEU A 137 1.47 17.68 -6.32
N VAL A 138 1.40 16.66 -7.17
CA VAL A 138 0.74 15.37 -6.83
C VAL A 138 1.55 14.58 -5.80
N ASP A 139 2.88 14.53 -5.94
CA ASP A 139 3.74 13.74 -5.05
C ASP A 139 3.76 14.32 -3.63
N ARG A 140 3.83 15.65 -3.49
CA ARG A 140 3.73 16.28 -2.18
C ARG A 140 2.34 16.11 -1.59
N ALA A 141 1.28 16.28 -2.38
CA ALA A 141 -0.09 16.04 -1.92
C ALA A 141 -0.30 14.58 -1.45
N ALA A 142 0.36 13.61 -2.09
CA ALA A 142 0.34 12.22 -1.69
C ALA A 142 0.96 12.01 -0.29
N ASN A 143 2.05 12.72 0.03
CA ASN A 143 2.64 12.67 1.37
C ASN A 143 1.68 13.21 2.44
N TYR A 144 0.93 14.28 2.15
CA TYR A 144 -0.11 14.78 3.06
C TYR A 144 -1.26 13.79 3.22
N ALA A 145 -1.74 13.21 2.13
CA ALA A 145 -2.77 12.18 2.17
C ALA A 145 -2.32 10.98 3.02
N ARG A 146 -1.06 10.53 2.86
CA ARG A 146 -0.44 9.49 3.72
C ARG A 146 -0.44 9.90 5.19
N GLY A 147 -0.10 11.14 5.50
CA GLY A 147 -0.20 11.69 6.86
C GLY A 147 -1.63 11.63 7.42
N LEU A 148 -2.64 11.97 6.61
CA LEU A 148 -4.05 11.91 7.01
C LEU A 148 -4.57 10.47 7.19
N PHE A 149 -4.11 9.52 6.35
CA PHE A 149 -4.39 8.10 6.54
C PHE A 149 -3.73 7.56 7.81
N ARG A 150 -2.52 8.04 8.15
CA ARG A 150 -1.84 7.70 9.40
C ARG A 150 -2.59 8.25 10.62
N ALA A 151 -3.04 9.50 10.55
CA ALA A 151 -3.77 10.15 11.64
C ALA A 151 -5.14 9.51 11.91
N SER A 152 -5.76 8.86 10.92
CA SER A 152 -7.04 8.17 11.09
C SER A 152 -7.10 6.84 10.36
N ARG A 153 -7.02 5.74 11.13
CA ARG A 153 -7.11 4.36 10.61
C ARG A 153 -8.45 4.02 9.98
N THR A 154 -9.50 4.81 10.16
CA THR A 154 -10.81 4.58 9.52
C THR A 154 -10.91 5.29 8.17
N ARG A 155 -9.95 6.16 7.84
CA ARG A 155 -9.98 6.93 6.60
C ARG A 155 -9.75 6.03 5.36
N THR A 156 -10.72 5.94 4.47
CA THR A 156 -10.69 5.15 3.22
C THR A 156 -10.22 5.96 2.01
N TRP A 157 -10.40 7.29 2.05
CA TRP A 157 -9.84 8.23 1.08
C TRP A 157 -9.55 9.60 1.73
N SER A 158 -8.70 10.39 1.08
CA SER A 158 -8.28 11.71 1.57
C SER A 158 -8.36 12.73 0.45
N LEU A 159 -9.04 13.85 0.71
CA LEU A 159 -9.05 15.01 -0.18
C LEU A 159 -7.93 15.97 0.20
N VAL A 160 -7.10 16.35 -0.77
CA VAL A 160 -6.04 17.34 -0.65
C VAL A 160 -6.27 18.43 -1.68
N LEU A 161 -6.20 19.70 -1.29
CA LEU A 161 -6.26 20.82 -2.22
C LEU A 161 -4.84 21.23 -2.56
N ALA A 162 -4.57 21.39 -3.84
CA ALA A 162 -3.26 21.75 -4.31
C ALA A 162 -3.35 22.98 -5.20
N LEU A 163 -2.60 24.02 -4.83
CA LEU A 163 -2.62 25.33 -5.46
C LEU A 163 -1.25 25.62 -6.07
N ASN A 164 -1.24 25.85 -7.37
CA ASN A 164 -0.16 26.53 -8.03
C ASN A 164 -0.40 28.05 -7.91
N HIS A 165 0.37 28.71 -7.03
CA HIS A 165 0.23 30.13 -6.75
C HIS A 165 0.79 31.04 -7.87
N GLU A 166 1.68 30.53 -8.72
CA GLU A 166 2.20 31.29 -9.86
C GLU A 166 1.11 31.45 -10.93
N GLU A 167 0.44 30.34 -11.23
CA GLU A 167 -0.61 30.28 -12.27
C GLU A 167 -2.02 30.57 -11.73
N LEU A 168 -2.18 30.60 -10.41
CA LEU A 168 -3.48 30.66 -9.72
C LEU A 168 -4.43 29.55 -10.16
N VAL A 169 -3.88 28.33 -10.19
CA VAL A 169 -4.57 27.11 -10.58
C VAL A 169 -4.74 26.23 -9.35
N LEU A 170 -5.98 25.88 -9.04
CA LEU A 170 -6.34 24.97 -7.94
C LEU A 170 -6.71 23.60 -8.50
N GLN A 171 -6.33 22.54 -7.80
CA GLN A 171 -6.78 21.17 -8.06
C GLN A 171 -7.28 20.50 -6.79
N PHE A 172 -8.32 19.69 -6.94
CA PHE A 172 -8.84 18.80 -5.91
C PHE A 172 -8.28 17.40 -6.16
N LEU A 173 -7.53 16.85 -5.21
CA LEU A 173 -6.85 15.57 -5.32
C LEU A 173 -7.45 14.60 -4.30
N ILE A 174 -8.14 13.57 -4.77
CA ILE A 174 -8.67 12.49 -3.92
C ILE A 174 -7.72 11.32 -4.00
N PHE A 175 -7.02 11.06 -2.90
CA PHE A 175 -6.18 9.90 -2.72
C PHE A 175 -7.02 8.76 -2.14
N LEU A 176 -6.88 7.56 -2.69
CA LEU A 176 -7.42 6.36 -2.08
C LEU A 176 -6.41 5.79 -1.09
N ARG A 177 -6.93 5.10 -0.06
CA ARG A 177 -6.07 4.36 0.87
C ARG A 177 -5.25 3.32 0.09
N GLY A 178 -3.94 3.35 0.27
CA GLY A 178 -2.97 2.60 -0.55
C GLY A 178 -2.01 3.53 -1.29
N GLY A 179 -2.38 4.78 -1.55
CA GLY A 179 -1.46 5.84 -1.99
C GLY A 179 -0.92 5.72 -3.43
N CYS A 180 -1.29 4.67 -4.18
CA CYS A 180 -0.85 4.44 -5.57
C CYS A 180 -1.80 5.02 -6.63
N SER A 181 -2.92 5.62 -6.24
CA SER A 181 -3.88 6.21 -7.16
C SER A 181 -4.47 7.51 -6.61
N CYS A 182 -4.52 8.51 -7.49
CA CYS A 182 -5.08 9.82 -7.23
C CYS A 182 -6.17 10.13 -8.29
N ILE A 183 -7.30 10.63 -7.84
CA ILE A 183 -8.31 11.24 -8.71
C ILE A 183 -8.11 12.75 -8.58
N ALA A 184 -7.65 13.39 -9.64
CA ALA A 184 -7.40 14.81 -9.71
C ALA A 184 -8.52 15.54 -10.46
N SER A 185 -8.84 16.75 -10.00
CA SER A 185 -9.59 17.67 -10.84
C SER A 185 -8.73 18.16 -11.99
N GLN A 186 -9.38 18.50 -13.10
CA GLN A 186 -8.81 19.42 -14.08
C GLN A 186 -8.38 20.70 -13.37
N GLU A 187 -7.38 21.37 -13.96
CA GLU A 187 -6.87 22.65 -13.48
C GLU A 187 -7.99 23.70 -13.37
N ILE A 188 -8.27 24.17 -12.15
CA ILE A 188 -9.29 25.20 -11.88
C ILE A 188 -8.61 26.56 -11.82
N ARG A 189 -8.73 27.35 -12.89
CA ARG A 189 -8.14 28.68 -13.00
C ARG A 189 -8.91 29.71 -12.17
N LEU A 190 -8.36 30.14 -11.04
CA LEU A 190 -9.05 31.05 -10.09
C LEU A 190 -9.29 32.46 -10.66
N LYS A 191 -8.52 32.87 -11.68
CA LYS A 191 -8.73 34.12 -12.41
C LYS A 191 -10.03 34.12 -13.21
N GLU A 192 -10.48 32.94 -13.64
CA GLU A 192 -11.68 32.77 -14.47
C GLU A 192 -12.95 32.65 -13.61
N VAL A 193 -14.05 33.21 -14.10
CA VAL A 193 -15.36 33.12 -13.43
C VAL A 193 -15.79 31.66 -13.28
N GLU A 194 -15.61 30.86 -14.33
CA GLU A 194 -15.95 29.43 -14.32
C GLU A 194 -15.06 28.63 -13.36
N GLY A 195 -13.78 28.99 -13.25
CA GLY A 195 -12.91 28.38 -12.24
C GLY A 195 -13.41 28.67 -10.82
N ARG A 196 -13.77 29.92 -10.50
CA ARG A 196 -14.35 30.27 -9.19
C ARG A 196 -15.68 29.55 -8.94
N LYS A 197 -16.53 29.39 -9.95
CA LYS A 197 -17.74 28.56 -9.85
C LYS A 197 -17.39 27.11 -9.53
N GLY A 198 -16.36 26.54 -10.16
CA GLY A 198 -15.86 25.20 -9.86
C GLY A 198 -15.47 25.04 -8.38
N VAL A 199 -14.75 26.01 -7.82
CA VAL A 199 -14.41 26.02 -6.38
C VAL A 199 -15.66 26.10 -5.50
N CYS A 200 -16.59 27.01 -5.82
CA CYS A 200 -17.83 27.16 -5.06
C CYS A 200 -18.66 25.87 -5.07
N ARG A 201 -18.78 25.21 -6.23
CA ARG A 201 -19.48 23.93 -6.39
C ARG A 201 -18.88 22.86 -5.48
N MET A 202 -17.56 22.78 -5.42
CA MET A 202 -16.87 21.82 -4.57
C MET A 202 -17.09 22.09 -3.08
N ILE A 203 -16.97 23.35 -2.67
CA ILE A 203 -17.22 23.77 -1.28
C ILE A 203 -18.67 23.50 -0.86
N LEU A 204 -19.64 23.82 -1.71
CA LEU A 204 -21.05 23.55 -1.42
C LEU A 204 -21.30 22.04 -1.23
N THR A 205 -20.70 21.19 -2.05
CA THR A 205 -20.78 19.74 -1.91
C THR A 205 -20.24 19.26 -0.58
N MET A 206 -19.05 19.74 -0.17
CA MET A 206 -18.45 19.38 1.12
C MET A 206 -19.29 19.87 2.31
N LEU A 207 -19.92 21.05 2.19
CA LEU A 207 -20.82 21.58 3.22
C LEU A 207 -22.11 20.76 3.39
N LEU A 208 -22.49 19.97 2.38
CA LEU A 208 -23.67 19.10 2.42
C LEU A 208 -23.39 17.71 2.99
N TRP A 209 -22.13 17.36 3.28
CA TRP A 209 -21.79 16.10 3.96
C TRP A 209 -22.52 15.99 5.29
N THR A 210 -23.13 14.84 5.57
CA THR A 210 -23.88 14.58 6.81
C THR A 210 -23.25 13.52 7.71
N GLU A 211 -22.35 12.71 7.17
CA GLU A 211 -21.83 11.47 7.76
C GLU A 211 -20.32 11.41 7.62
N PRO A 212 -19.60 10.71 8.50
CA PRO A 212 -18.15 10.54 8.43
C PRO A 212 -17.71 9.94 7.08
N GLY A 213 -18.51 9.01 6.53
CA GLY A 213 -18.30 8.38 5.22
C GLY A 213 -18.10 9.36 4.08
N HIS A 214 -18.85 10.46 4.09
CA HIS A 214 -18.76 11.51 3.08
C HIS A 214 -17.43 12.29 3.15
N ALA A 215 -16.77 12.31 4.31
CA ALA A 215 -15.44 12.88 4.49
C ALA A 215 -14.31 11.83 4.40
N GLY A 216 -14.66 10.62 3.94
CA GLY A 216 -13.74 9.52 3.74
C GLY A 216 -13.44 8.68 4.96
N PHE A 217 -14.24 8.74 6.03
CA PHE A 217 -14.08 7.85 7.19
C PHE A 217 -15.04 6.66 7.11
N ALA A 218 -14.55 5.44 7.27
CA ALA A 218 -15.41 4.27 7.43
C ALA A 218 -16.33 4.47 8.64
N ASP A 219 -17.59 4.05 8.50
CA ASP A 219 -18.52 3.99 9.62
C ASP A 219 -17.95 3.00 10.65
N VAL A 220 -17.47 3.56 11.77
CA VAL A 220 -17.20 2.76 12.96
C VAL A 220 -18.55 2.53 13.58
N SER A 221 -19.17 1.38 13.33
CA SER A 221 -20.24 0.92 14.20
C SER A 221 -19.63 0.75 15.58
N VAL A 222 -19.77 1.76 16.42
CA VAL A 222 -19.52 1.67 17.85
C VAL A 222 -20.63 0.76 18.35
N ASP A 223 -20.36 -0.54 18.41
CA ASP A 223 -20.82 -1.42 19.49
C ASP A 223 -20.43 -2.89 19.23
N GLY A 224 -19.67 -3.44 20.17
CA GLY A 224 -19.52 -4.89 20.38
C GLY A 224 -20.74 -5.51 21.04
N THR A 225 -21.94 -5.05 20.70
CA THR A 225 -23.18 -5.73 21.06
C THR A 225 -23.97 -5.98 19.80
N GLU A 226 -24.15 -7.26 19.48
CA GLU A 226 -25.10 -7.74 18.49
C GLU A 226 -26.50 -7.24 18.88
N THR A 227 -26.90 -6.08 18.36
CA THR A 227 -28.30 -5.82 18.07
C THR A 227 -28.51 -6.19 16.61
N GLU A 228 -29.31 -7.23 16.40
CA GLU A 228 -29.88 -7.59 15.10
C GLU A 228 -30.55 -6.34 14.49
N HIS A 229 -29.82 -5.65 13.62
CA HIS A 229 -30.41 -4.84 12.58
C HIS A 229 -30.28 -5.66 11.30
N SER A 230 -31.43 -6.16 10.85
CA SER A 230 -31.65 -6.75 9.55
C SER A 230 -31.37 -5.69 8.46
N GLY A 231 -30.09 -5.47 8.17
CA GLY A 231 -29.64 -4.73 7.01
C GLY A 231 -30.12 -5.43 5.74
N PRO A 232 -30.63 -4.69 4.73
CA PRO A 232 -31.14 -5.30 3.52
C PRO A 232 -29.99 -5.93 2.74
N SER A 233 -30.17 -7.22 2.44
CA SER A 233 -29.41 -7.96 1.43
C SER A 233 -29.23 -7.11 0.17
N TYR A 234 -27.98 -6.78 -0.15
CA TYR A 234 -27.59 -6.20 -1.42
C TYR A 234 -27.95 -7.18 -2.54
N ARG A 235 -29.12 -7.00 -3.16
CA ARG A 235 -29.40 -7.58 -4.47
C ARG A 235 -28.76 -6.69 -5.52
N HIS A 236 -27.85 -7.28 -6.30
CA HIS A 236 -27.29 -6.69 -7.51
C HIS A 236 -28.41 -6.17 -8.41
N VAL A 237 -28.53 -4.84 -8.52
CA VAL A 237 -29.24 -4.19 -9.62
C VAL A 237 -28.24 -4.10 -10.79
N PRO A 238 -28.57 -4.60 -11.99
CA PRO A 238 -27.69 -4.45 -13.13
C PRO A 238 -27.64 -2.98 -13.53
N LEU A 239 -26.43 -2.40 -13.56
CA LEU A 239 -26.19 -1.07 -14.08
C LEU A 239 -26.58 -1.00 -15.57
N PRO A 240 -27.02 0.16 -16.08
CA PRO A 240 -27.11 0.37 -17.52
C PRO A 240 -25.72 0.17 -18.16
N PRO A 241 -25.64 -0.27 -19.43
CA PRO A 241 -24.36 -0.56 -20.07
C PRO A 241 -23.60 0.76 -20.26
N VAL A 242 -22.76 1.08 -19.28
CA VAL A 242 -21.69 2.05 -19.46
C VAL A 242 -20.75 1.43 -20.48
N GLU A 243 -20.58 2.07 -21.63
CA GLU A 243 -19.47 1.74 -22.53
C GLU A 243 -18.19 1.80 -21.70
N LYS A 244 -17.63 0.63 -21.39
CA LYS A 244 -16.41 0.53 -20.60
C LYS A 244 -15.36 1.41 -21.30
N PRO A 245 -14.82 2.43 -20.63
CA PRO A 245 -13.72 3.19 -21.20
C PRO A 245 -12.59 2.21 -21.54
N PRO A 246 -11.80 2.48 -22.60
CA PRO A 246 -10.70 1.60 -22.96
C PRO A 246 -9.73 1.55 -21.79
N THR A 247 -9.82 0.48 -21.01
CA THR A 247 -8.71 -0.01 -20.19
C THR A 247 -7.55 -0.13 -21.16
N THR A 248 -6.47 0.65 -21.00
CA THR A 248 -5.18 0.23 -21.54
C THR A 248 -4.86 -1.04 -20.78
N PRO A 249 -5.10 -2.23 -21.36
CA PRO A 249 -4.90 -3.44 -20.62
C PRO A 249 -3.40 -3.60 -20.52
N ILE A 250 -2.85 -3.52 -19.30
CA ILE A 250 -1.56 -4.13 -19.05
C ILE A 250 -1.82 -5.63 -19.17
N LEU A 251 -1.64 -6.15 -20.38
CA LEU A 251 -1.66 -7.58 -20.66
C LEU A 251 -0.39 -8.16 -20.07
N LEU A 252 -0.48 -8.55 -18.79
CA LEU A 252 0.47 -9.47 -18.21
C LEU A 252 0.14 -10.85 -18.80
N GLY A 253 1.11 -11.45 -19.50
CA GLY A 253 0.91 -12.68 -20.26
C GLY A 253 0.57 -13.89 -19.39
N ASP A 254 1.03 -13.88 -18.14
CA ASP A 254 0.95 -15.04 -17.25
C ASP A 254 -0.09 -14.83 -16.15
N VAL A 255 -1.10 -15.72 -16.14
CA VAL A 255 -2.15 -15.74 -15.10
C VAL A 255 -1.83 -16.86 -14.12
N GLY A 256 -1.52 -16.49 -12.89
CA GLY A 256 -1.34 -17.43 -11.79
C GLY A 256 -2.46 -17.36 -10.75
N GLU A 257 -2.61 -18.44 -9.98
CA GLU A 257 -3.56 -18.56 -8.87
C GLU A 257 -2.83 -18.39 -7.52
N PRO A 258 -3.47 -17.79 -6.51
CA PRO A 258 -2.86 -17.68 -5.18
C PRO A 258 -2.66 -19.05 -4.53
N LEU A 259 -1.66 -19.15 -3.64
CA LEU A 259 -1.26 -20.42 -3.00
C LEU A 259 -2.39 -21.14 -2.24
N ILE A 260 -3.45 -20.43 -1.85
CA ILE A 260 -4.63 -21.04 -1.22
C ILE A 260 -5.33 -22.06 -2.14
N HIS A 261 -5.10 -22.04 -3.46
CA HIS A 261 -5.70 -22.99 -4.41
C HIS A 261 -4.82 -24.21 -4.70
N VAL A 262 -3.59 -24.24 -4.18
CA VAL A 262 -2.68 -25.37 -4.40
C VAL A 262 -3.22 -26.63 -3.74
N ASP A 263 -3.08 -27.75 -4.44
CA ASP A 263 -3.68 -29.04 -4.11
C ASP A 263 -2.72 -30.01 -3.42
N SER A 264 -1.46 -29.67 -3.20
CA SER A 264 -0.53 -30.50 -2.42
C SER A 264 0.40 -29.68 -1.55
N SER A 265 0.81 -30.27 -0.42
CA SER A 265 1.75 -29.62 0.52
C SER A 265 3.09 -29.32 -0.14
N TRP A 266 3.59 -30.25 -0.96
CA TRP A 266 4.84 -30.05 -1.70
C TRP A 266 4.75 -28.90 -2.70
N LYS A 267 3.66 -28.78 -3.46
CA LYS A 267 3.51 -27.68 -4.43
C LYS A 267 3.51 -26.30 -3.75
N ILE A 268 3.02 -26.20 -2.51
CA ILE A 268 3.13 -24.94 -1.73
C ILE A 268 4.61 -24.63 -1.44
N CYS A 269 5.38 -25.62 -0.99
CA CYS A 269 6.81 -25.47 -0.76
C CYS A 269 7.58 -25.14 -2.05
N GLU A 270 7.30 -25.84 -3.15
CA GLU A 270 7.90 -25.62 -4.46
C GLU A 270 7.62 -24.20 -4.98
N ALA A 271 6.37 -23.74 -4.84
CA ALA A 271 6.00 -22.39 -5.21
C ALA A 271 6.78 -21.33 -4.41
N VAL A 272 6.97 -21.57 -3.12
CA VAL A 272 7.72 -20.65 -2.26
C VAL A 272 9.22 -20.72 -2.54
N ILE A 273 9.77 -21.87 -2.91
CA ILE A 273 11.15 -21.98 -3.40
C ILE A 273 11.36 -21.06 -4.61
N HIS A 274 10.47 -21.11 -5.61
CA HIS A 274 10.54 -20.22 -6.76
C HIS A 274 10.42 -18.74 -6.36
N ALA A 275 9.46 -18.41 -5.50
CA ALA A 275 9.24 -17.03 -5.06
C ALA A 275 10.41 -16.48 -4.23
N LEU A 276 11.03 -17.30 -3.38
CA LEU A 276 12.21 -16.96 -2.58
C LEU A 276 13.44 -16.71 -3.46
N LEU A 277 13.67 -17.56 -4.47
CA LEU A 277 14.74 -17.37 -5.45
C LEU A 277 14.48 -16.13 -6.32
N GLY A 278 13.23 -15.88 -6.70
CA GLY A 278 12.81 -14.66 -7.36
C GLY A 278 13.08 -13.42 -6.52
N TRP A 279 12.73 -13.43 -5.23
CA TRP A 279 13.05 -12.36 -4.27
C TRP A 279 14.55 -12.11 -4.17
N LEU A 280 15.37 -13.17 -4.09
CA LEU A 280 16.83 -13.02 -4.03
C LEU A 280 17.40 -12.45 -5.35
N ASN A 281 16.84 -12.82 -6.49
CA ASN A 281 17.21 -12.26 -7.79
C ASN A 281 16.83 -10.77 -7.91
N PHE A 282 15.65 -10.38 -7.41
CA PHE A 282 15.26 -8.97 -7.31
C PHE A 282 16.24 -8.19 -6.43
N TYR A 283 16.61 -8.76 -5.29
CA TYR A 283 17.61 -8.20 -4.39
C TYR A 283 18.97 -7.99 -5.07
N GLU A 284 19.49 -9.01 -5.78
CA GLU A 284 20.74 -8.90 -6.55
C GLU A 284 20.66 -7.87 -7.68
N ALA A 285 19.49 -7.72 -8.30
CA ALA A 285 19.24 -6.68 -9.30
C ALA A 285 19.12 -5.27 -8.68
N GLY A 286 19.21 -5.17 -7.35
CA GLY A 286 19.13 -3.93 -6.62
C GLY A 286 17.69 -3.46 -6.44
N TYR A 287 16.75 -4.34 -6.10
CA TYR A 287 15.37 -4.04 -5.70
C TYR A 287 15.03 -4.69 -4.36
N LEU A 288 14.21 -4.03 -3.53
CA LEU A 288 13.69 -4.59 -2.28
C LEU A 288 12.17 -4.67 -2.36
N HIS A 289 11.65 -5.90 -2.37
CA HIS A 289 10.21 -6.17 -2.53
C HIS A 289 9.39 -5.72 -1.30
N ARG A 290 9.89 -5.97 -0.08
CA ARG A 290 9.32 -5.55 1.24
C ARG A 290 7.86 -5.93 1.55
N ASP A 291 7.11 -6.49 0.59
CA ASP A 291 5.69 -6.78 0.73
C ASP A 291 5.36 -8.19 0.22
N VAL A 292 6.04 -9.21 0.73
CA VAL A 292 5.72 -10.59 0.37
C VAL A 292 4.37 -11.00 0.98
N SER A 293 3.36 -11.24 0.14
CA SER A 293 1.99 -11.54 0.58
C SER A 293 1.31 -12.65 -0.24
N ILE A 294 0.20 -13.19 0.26
CA ILE A 294 -0.56 -14.27 -0.40
C ILE A 294 -1.06 -13.89 -1.79
N ASN A 295 -1.24 -12.60 -2.05
CA ASN A 295 -1.70 -12.08 -3.34
C ASN A 295 -0.56 -11.79 -4.31
N LYS A 296 0.68 -11.69 -3.81
CA LYS A 296 1.86 -11.42 -4.63
C LYS A 296 2.59 -12.69 -5.06
N VAL A 297 2.47 -13.78 -4.31
CA VAL A 297 2.97 -15.10 -4.72
C VAL A 297 1.89 -15.85 -5.51
N ARG A 298 2.15 -16.12 -6.79
CA ARG A 298 1.18 -16.71 -7.74
C ARG A 298 1.71 -17.96 -8.41
N CYS A 299 1.00 -19.08 -8.29
CA CYS A 299 1.30 -20.31 -9.05
C CYS A 299 0.74 -20.18 -10.47
N LEU A 300 1.61 -20.26 -11.47
CA LEU A 300 1.26 -20.26 -12.88
C LEU A 300 0.52 -21.53 -13.26
N LYS A 301 -0.48 -21.40 -14.15
CA LYS A 301 -1.23 -22.55 -14.68
C LYS A 301 -0.39 -23.45 -15.57
N GLN A 302 0.56 -22.86 -16.28
CA GLN A 302 1.54 -23.56 -17.09
C GLN A 302 2.92 -23.10 -16.64
N PRO A 303 3.88 -24.02 -16.44
CA PRO A 303 5.27 -23.63 -16.26
C PRO A 303 5.73 -22.79 -17.45
N VAL A 304 6.49 -21.74 -17.19
CA VAL A 304 7.02 -20.86 -18.24
C VAL A 304 8.50 -21.14 -18.42
N GLU A 305 8.87 -21.58 -19.62
CA GLU A 305 10.25 -21.64 -20.07
C GLU A 305 10.75 -20.23 -20.38
N SER A 306 11.13 -19.44 -19.36
CA SER A 306 12.04 -18.29 -19.52
C SER A 306 12.17 -17.45 -18.25
N PHE A 307 13.14 -17.84 -17.44
CA PHE A 307 14.24 -17.03 -16.90
C PHE A 307 15.04 -18.12 -16.23
N LYS A 308 16.23 -18.49 -16.76
CA LYS A 308 17.10 -19.38 -16.00
C LYS A 308 17.20 -18.73 -14.63
N ILE A 309 16.75 -19.41 -13.58
CA ILE A 309 16.93 -18.90 -12.23
C ILE A 309 18.44 -18.77 -12.11
N SER A 310 18.90 -17.53 -12.23
CA SER A 310 20.31 -17.21 -12.18
C SER A 310 20.67 -17.37 -10.72
N ILE A 311 20.92 -18.62 -10.31
CA ILE A 311 21.45 -18.90 -8.97
C ILE A 311 22.66 -17.97 -8.85
N PRO A 312 22.64 -17.01 -7.92
CA PRO A 312 23.68 -16.03 -7.85
C PRO A 312 25.00 -16.77 -7.68
N THR A 313 25.82 -16.77 -8.72
CA THR A 313 27.20 -17.20 -8.58
C THR A 313 27.98 -16.00 -8.06
N ASN A 314 29.08 -16.25 -7.34
CA ASN A 314 29.98 -15.17 -6.92
C ASN A 314 30.47 -14.30 -8.10
N ASN A 315 30.31 -14.80 -9.34
CA ASN A 315 30.69 -14.13 -10.58
C ASN A 315 29.54 -13.39 -11.27
N SER A 316 28.33 -13.33 -10.68
CA SER A 316 27.23 -12.54 -11.24
C SER A 316 27.61 -11.07 -11.21
N ARG A 317 28.13 -10.59 -12.36
CA ARG A 317 28.27 -9.17 -12.63
C ARG A 317 26.90 -8.55 -12.41
N LEU A 318 26.80 -7.62 -11.46
CA LEU A 318 25.98 -6.43 -11.68
C LEU A 318 26.53 -5.88 -12.99
N GLU A 319 25.91 -6.23 -14.12
CA GLU A 319 26.36 -5.74 -15.41
C GLU A 319 26.40 -4.22 -15.28
N LYS A 320 27.57 -3.67 -15.62
CA LYS A 320 27.75 -2.24 -15.84
C LYS A 320 26.51 -1.75 -16.57
N LYS A 321 25.83 -0.79 -15.96
CA LYS A 321 24.91 0.27 -16.42
C LYS A 321 24.61 0.48 -17.93
N ASP A 322 24.98 -0.38 -18.86
CA ASP A 322 24.91 -0.18 -20.30
C ASP A 322 23.63 -0.76 -20.91
N ALA A 323 22.93 -1.68 -20.24
CA ALA A 323 21.66 -2.25 -20.74
C ALA A 323 20.41 -1.37 -20.49
N LEU A 324 20.56 -0.24 -19.80
CA LEU A 324 19.47 0.71 -19.51
C LEU A 324 19.74 2.13 -20.05
N VAL A 325 20.77 2.31 -20.88
CA VAL A 325 21.12 3.61 -21.48
C VAL A 325 20.38 3.85 -22.81
N ASP A 326 19.71 2.85 -23.38
CA ASP A 326 19.06 2.99 -24.70
C ASP A 326 17.52 3.12 -24.66
N ARG A 327 16.98 3.68 -23.57
CA ARG A 327 15.63 4.27 -23.60
C ARG A 327 15.76 5.75 -23.33
N GLY A 328 15.66 6.50 -24.42
CA GLY A 328 15.95 7.92 -24.49
C GLY A 328 15.27 8.76 -23.40
N ASP A 329 16.10 9.65 -22.84
CA ASP A 329 15.77 11.04 -22.58
C ASP A 329 14.82 11.35 -21.41
N VAL A 330 15.39 11.51 -20.20
CA VAL A 330 15.12 12.68 -19.33
C VAL A 330 16.39 13.00 -18.53
N SER A 331 16.74 14.28 -18.51
CA SER A 331 17.92 14.88 -17.89
C SER A 331 18.06 14.50 -16.41
N ARG A 332 19.19 13.89 -16.08
CA ARG A 332 19.60 13.47 -14.74
C ARG A 332 20.08 14.69 -13.93
N PRO A 333 19.73 14.84 -12.64
CA PRO A 333 20.49 15.71 -11.75
C PRO A 333 21.83 15.02 -11.44
N GLU A 334 22.93 15.58 -11.95
CA GLU A 334 24.29 15.16 -11.62
C GLU A 334 24.67 15.65 -10.21
N THR A 335 24.26 14.95 -9.14
CA THR A 335 24.72 15.30 -7.78
C THR A 335 24.94 14.10 -6.84
N SER A 336 25.27 12.90 -7.33
CA SER A 336 25.86 11.87 -6.47
C SER A 336 27.27 11.56 -6.94
N ASN A 337 28.27 11.83 -6.09
CA ASN A 337 29.68 11.65 -6.39
C ASN A 337 29.95 10.22 -6.90
N SER A 338 30.77 10.10 -7.95
CA SER A 338 31.20 8.81 -8.48
C SER A 338 31.97 7.95 -7.46
N GLN A 339 32.44 8.56 -6.37
CA GLN A 339 33.14 7.93 -5.27
C GLN A 339 32.23 7.05 -4.40
N ASP A 340 31.02 7.53 -4.06
CA ASP A 340 30.06 6.79 -3.21
C ASP A 340 29.63 5.47 -3.86
N ALA A 341 29.46 5.47 -5.18
CA ALA A 341 29.14 4.26 -5.93
C ALA A 341 30.30 3.25 -5.89
N ALA A 342 31.55 3.70 -6.04
CA ALA A 342 32.72 2.83 -6.01
C ALA A 342 32.95 2.19 -4.63
N ASP A 343 32.70 2.94 -3.56
CA ASP A 343 32.81 2.46 -2.19
C ASP A 343 31.71 1.44 -1.85
N ILE A 344 30.47 1.67 -2.29
CA ILE A 344 29.38 0.68 -2.21
C ILE A 344 29.74 -0.60 -2.96
N PHE A 345 30.31 -0.51 -4.17
CA PHE A 345 30.74 -1.70 -4.92
C PHE A 345 31.82 -2.49 -4.18
N LYS A 346 32.80 -1.83 -3.56
CA LYS A 346 33.85 -2.49 -2.78
C LYS A 346 33.29 -3.19 -1.53
N LEU A 347 32.30 -2.57 -0.89
CA LEU A 347 31.57 -3.17 0.24
C LEU A 347 30.79 -4.42 -0.21
N LEU A 348 30.09 -4.34 -1.33
CA LEU A 348 29.36 -5.49 -1.90
C LEU A 348 30.29 -6.64 -2.32
N GLU A 349 31.47 -6.36 -2.88
CA GLU A 349 32.47 -7.40 -3.16
C GLU A 349 32.98 -8.09 -1.89
N THR A 350 33.16 -7.32 -0.81
CA THR A 350 33.52 -7.87 0.51
C THR A 350 32.38 -8.77 1.03
N ALA A 351 31.13 -8.31 0.90
CA ALA A 351 29.93 -9.08 1.27
C ALA A 351 29.76 -10.37 0.44
N ARG A 352 30.12 -10.33 -0.85
CA ARG A 352 30.10 -11.50 -1.74
C ARG A 352 31.10 -12.56 -1.30
N SER A 353 32.30 -12.15 -0.89
CA SER A 353 33.30 -13.08 -0.39
C SER A 353 32.81 -13.84 0.86
N SER A 354 32.10 -13.16 1.77
CA SER A 354 31.57 -13.75 3.01
C SER A 354 30.29 -14.58 2.81
N THR A 355 29.57 -14.39 1.69
CA THR A 355 28.35 -15.13 1.36
C THR A 355 28.55 -16.29 0.40
N SER A 356 29.74 -16.44 -0.18
CA SER A 356 30.10 -17.52 -1.11
C SER A 356 29.68 -18.92 -0.64
N GLY A 357 29.88 -19.22 0.65
CA GLY A 357 29.46 -20.50 1.24
C GLY A 357 27.94 -20.71 1.22
N TYR A 358 27.14 -19.65 1.43
CA TYR A 358 25.68 -19.73 1.36
C TYR A 358 25.18 -19.82 -0.08
N ALA A 359 25.82 -19.12 -1.02
CA ALA A 359 25.49 -19.22 -2.45
C ALA A 359 25.67 -20.66 -2.97
N GLU A 360 26.78 -21.33 -2.62
CA GLU A 360 26.98 -22.74 -2.98
C GLU A 360 25.97 -23.67 -2.29
N ARG A 361 25.60 -23.41 -1.03
CA ARG A 361 24.53 -24.16 -0.33
C ARG A 361 23.17 -24.00 -1.01
N ILE A 362 22.80 -22.78 -1.41
CA ILE A 362 21.58 -22.50 -2.18
C ILE A 362 21.58 -23.32 -3.47
N LYS A 363 22.70 -23.28 -4.20
CA LYS A 363 22.86 -24.01 -5.46
C LYS A 363 22.75 -25.53 -5.27
N GLU A 364 23.43 -26.07 -4.28
CA GLU A 364 23.40 -27.49 -3.95
C GLU A 364 22.00 -27.94 -3.53
N ALA A 365 21.35 -27.18 -2.65
CA ALA A 365 19.98 -27.46 -2.21
C ALA A 365 19.01 -27.42 -3.39
N PHE A 366 19.08 -26.38 -4.24
CA PHE A 366 18.25 -26.26 -5.43
C PHE A 366 18.40 -27.46 -6.39
N LEU A 367 19.65 -27.86 -6.68
CA LEU A 367 19.94 -29.03 -7.51
C LEU A 367 19.39 -30.33 -6.90
N LYS A 368 19.56 -30.51 -5.58
CA LYS A 368 19.06 -31.70 -4.87
C LYS A 368 17.54 -31.75 -4.79
N LEU A 369 16.88 -30.58 -4.69
CA LEU A 369 15.43 -30.48 -4.73
C LEU A 369 14.85 -30.93 -6.07
N GLY A 370 15.66 -31.02 -7.14
CA GLY A 370 15.19 -31.48 -8.46
C GLY A 370 14.08 -30.61 -9.03
N VAL A 371 14.00 -29.35 -8.59
CA VAL A 371 13.08 -28.36 -9.14
C VAL A 371 13.52 -28.09 -10.57
N LYS A 372 12.57 -28.12 -11.50
CA LYS A 372 12.88 -27.93 -12.92
C LYS A 372 13.45 -26.53 -13.16
N ASP A 373 14.19 -26.38 -14.26
CA ASP A 373 14.63 -25.06 -14.73
C ASP A 373 13.46 -24.16 -15.22
N GLU A 374 12.24 -24.72 -15.25
CA GLU A 374 10.97 -24.01 -15.46
C GLU A 374 10.40 -23.58 -14.10
N TYR A 375 10.03 -22.30 -13.95
CA TYR A 375 9.29 -21.87 -12.77
C TYR A 375 7.78 -22.03 -13.00
N ASN A 376 7.11 -22.50 -11.95
CA ASN A 376 5.67 -22.62 -11.88
C ASN A 376 5.03 -21.54 -11.00
N THR A 377 5.84 -20.61 -10.45
CA THR A 377 5.38 -19.59 -9.52
C THR A 377 6.15 -18.31 -9.74
N VAL A 378 5.44 -17.19 -9.68
CA VAL A 378 6.01 -15.84 -9.78
C VAL A 378 5.74 -15.06 -8.50
N LEU A 379 6.74 -14.32 -8.06
CA LEU A 379 6.55 -13.23 -7.12
C LEU A 379 6.32 -11.97 -7.92
N THR A 380 5.12 -11.40 -7.78
CA THR A 380 4.74 -10.16 -8.45
C THR A 380 4.93 -8.99 -7.49
N ASP A 381 5.50 -7.89 -7.97
CA ASP A 381 5.34 -6.58 -7.35
C ASP A 381 4.73 -5.62 -8.36
N ILE A 382 3.45 -5.31 -8.18
CA ILE A 382 2.73 -4.39 -9.07
C ILE A 382 2.70 -2.98 -8.45
N ASP A 383 3.00 -2.85 -7.15
CA ASP A 383 2.89 -1.59 -6.42
C ASP A 383 4.12 -0.68 -6.57
N GLY A 384 5.11 -1.10 -7.37
CA GLY A 384 6.31 -0.35 -7.70
C GLY A 384 7.39 -0.46 -6.63
N ASP A 385 8.36 -1.34 -6.88
CA ASP A 385 9.54 -1.53 -6.04
C ASP A 385 10.24 -0.20 -5.69
N ILE A 386 10.74 -0.10 -4.45
CA ILE A 386 11.80 0.85 -4.12
C ILE A 386 13.10 0.28 -4.71
N ALA A 387 13.69 0.96 -5.69
CA ALA A 387 15.02 0.60 -6.17
C ALA A 387 16.00 0.54 -4.97
N ALA A 388 16.60 -0.62 -4.70
CA ALA A 388 17.61 -0.86 -3.67
C ALA A 388 18.92 -0.10 -3.91
N LYS A 389 18.98 0.79 -4.91
CA LYS A 389 19.95 1.90 -4.93
C LYS A 389 19.95 2.74 -3.65
N ARG A 390 18.93 2.55 -2.79
CA ARG A 390 18.95 2.97 -1.39
C ARG A 390 18.54 1.80 -0.48
N ILE A 391 19.43 0.82 -0.28
CA ILE A 391 19.59 0.25 1.08
C ILE A 391 20.13 1.39 1.96
N ASP A 392 19.34 2.45 2.13
CA ASP A 392 19.64 3.59 2.99
C ASP A 392 19.28 3.12 4.40
N SER A 393 20.23 3.28 5.30
CA SER A 393 20.13 2.79 6.67
C SER A 393 19.15 3.57 7.54
N LYS A 394 18.54 4.62 7.01
CA LYS A 394 17.49 5.37 7.69
C LYS A 394 16.32 4.46 8.01
N MET A 395 15.88 4.53 9.26
CA MET A 395 14.65 3.88 9.70
C MET A 395 13.49 4.32 8.80
N TYR A 396 12.84 3.34 8.18
CA TYR A 396 11.73 3.59 7.26
C TYR A 396 10.41 3.61 8.01
N ILE A 397 9.42 4.26 7.38
CA ILE A 397 8.03 4.04 7.73
C ILE A 397 7.71 2.57 7.37
N PRO A 398 7.26 1.75 8.32
CA PRO A 398 6.86 0.38 8.06
C PRO A 398 5.85 0.30 6.90
N SER A 399 6.10 -0.58 5.93
CA SER A 399 5.26 -0.77 4.75
C SER A 399 5.05 -2.25 4.46
N GLY A 400 3.93 -2.60 3.82
CA GLY A 400 3.58 -3.96 3.42
C GLY A 400 2.18 -4.35 3.88
N THR A 401 1.85 -5.63 3.69
CA THR A 401 0.56 -6.22 4.06
C THR A 401 0.64 -6.74 5.51
N PRO A 402 -0.08 -6.14 6.48
CA PRO A 402 0.07 -6.42 7.91
C PRO A 402 0.03 -7.89 8.29
N GLU A 403 -0.86 -8.66 7.65
CA GLU A 403 -1.08 -10.10 7.86
C GLU A 403 0.14 -10.96 7.51
N PHE A 404 1.06 -10.43 6.71
CA PHE A 404 2.27 -11.14 6.28
C PHE A 404 3.57 -10.52 6.80
N MET A 405 3.54 -9.28 7.32
CA MET A 405 4.74 -8.67 7.92
C MET A 405 5.36 -9.55 9.02
N SER A 406 6.68 -9.45 9.19
CA SER A 406 7.37 -9.95 10.37
C SER A 406 6.76 -9.37 11.66
N PHE A 407 6.94 -10.04 12.79
CA PHE A 407 6.43 -9.56 14.07
C PHE A 407 6.95 -8.16 14.43
N ARG A 408 8.26 -7.94 14.29
CA ARG A 408 8.89 -6.68 14.67
C ARG A 408 8.44 -5.54 13.77
N LEU A 409 8.39 -5.78 12.46
CA LEU A 409 7.88 -4.82 11.49
C LEU A 409 6.40 -4.47 11.77
N HIS A 410 5.58 -5.47 12.10
CA HIS A 410 4.18 -5.25 12.43
C HIS A 410 4.00 -4.47 13.74
N ILE A 411 4.75 -4.78 14.80
CA ILE A 411 4.73 -3.98 16.04
C ILE A 411 5.13 -2.53 15.75
N ALA A 412 6.25 -2.33 15.06
CA ALA A 412 6.69 -0.98 14.72
C ALA A 412 5.62 -0.22 13.90
N MET A 413 4.91 -0.92 13.01
CA MET A 413 3.77 -0.35 12.30
C MET A 413 2.58 -0.01 13.23
N GLU A 414 2.23 -0.91 14.17
CA GLU A 414 1.13 -0.71 15.12
C GLU A 414 1.40 0.47 16.07
N ASP A 415 2.63 0.60 16.54
CA ASP A 415 3.10 1.63 17.47
C ASP A 415 3.54 2.92 16.74
N ALA A 416 3.60 2.86 15.41
CA ALA A 416 4.07 3.93 14.53
C ALA A 416 5.53 4.35 14.80
N ASP A 417 6.32 3.39 15.27
CA ASP A 417 7.74 3.51 15.56
C ASP A 417 8.59 3.36 14.29
N PRO A 418 9.75 4.03 14.22
CA PRO A 418 10.70 3.79 13.16
C PRO A 418 11.20 2.34 13.19
N HIS A 419 11.30 1.69 12.03
CA HIS A 419 11.81 0.32 11.92
C HIS A 419 13.01 0.25 10.97
N LEU A 420 14.05 -0.46 11.40
CA LEU A 420 15.16 -0.82 10.52
C LEU A 420 14.78 -2.12 9.81
N GLN A 421 14.41 -2.02 8.53
CA GLN A 421 14.07 -3.18 7.71
C GLN A 421 15.22 -4.19 7.72
N SER A 422 14.92 -5.47 7.71
CA SER A 422 15.91 -6.54 7.59
C SER A 422 15.50 -7.50 6.47
N PRO A 423 16.44 -8.25 5.86
CA PRO A 423 16.06 -9.33 4.95
C PRO A 423 15.28 -10.42 5.68
N VAL A 424 15.49 -10.54 7.00
CA VAL A 424 14.77 -11.47 7.87
C VAL A 424 13.28 -11.12 7.94
N ASP A 425 12.91 -9.85 7.79
CA ASP A 425 11.50 -9.45 7.75
C ASP A 425 10.77 -10.03 6.53
N ASP A 426 11.41 -10.00 5.36
CA ASP A 426 10.88 -10.57 4.11
C ASP A 426 10.84 -12.11 4.18
N LEU A 427 11.90 -12.73 4.72
CA LEU A 427 11.96 -14.18 4.95
C LEU A 427 10.88 -14.67 5.93
N HIS A 428 10.59 -13.89 6.97
CA HIS A 428 9.49 -14.15 7.89
C HIS A 428 8.13 -13.98 7.18
N SER A 429 8.04 -13.07 6.21
CA SER A 429 6.82 -12.89 5.43
C SER A 429 6.48 -14.11 4.58
N PHE A 430 7.48 -14.80 4.00
CA PHE A 430 7.27 -16.10 3.36
C PHE A 430 6.68 -17.15 4.31
N PHE A 431 7.14 -17.19 5.57
CA PHE A 431 6.56 -18.09 6.57
C PHE A 431 5.07 -17.80 6.79
N TRP A 432 4.70 -16.52 6.96
CA TRP A 432 3.29 -16.14 7.15
C TRP A 432 2.44 -16.42 5.92
N VAL A 433 2.99 -16.25 4.71
CA VAL A 433 2.32 -16.63 3.46
C VAL A 433 2.03 -18.13 3.41
N VAL A 434 2.97 -18.98 3.79
CA VAL A 434 2.76 -20.44 3.84
C VAL A 434 1.77 -20.83 4.92
N MET A 435 1.89 -20.23 6.11
CA MET A 435 0.93 -20.46 7.21
C MET A 435 -0.49 -20.10 6.76
N TRP A 436 -0.66 -18.97 6.09
CA TRP A 436 -1.94 -18.54 5.54
C TRP A 436 -2.45 -19.50 4.46
N ALA A 437 -1.58 -19.91 3.53
CA ALA A 437 -1.94 -20.88 2.50
C ALA A 437 -2.44 -22.21 3.09
N VAL A 438 -1.83 -22.69 4.17
CA VAL A 438 -2.22 -23.91 4.88
C VAL A 438 -3.57 -23.75 5.60
N MET A 439 -3.73 -22.63 6.32
CA MET A 439 -4.94 -22.38 7.13
C MET A 439 -6.15 -22.01 6.29
N PHE A 440 -5.97 -21.29 5.18
CA PHE A 440 -7.05 -20.80 4.32
C PHE A 440 -7.12 -21.52 2.97
N ASN A 441 -6.52 -22.72 2.87
CA ASN A 441 -6.55 -23.50 1.63
C ASN A 441 -7.99 -23.76 1.14
N ALA A 442 -8.28 -23.37 -0.10
CA ALA A 442 -9.58 -23.43 -0.74
C ALA A 442 -10.02 -24.86 -1.08
N ASN A 443 -9.09 -25.82 -1.19
CA ASN A 443 -9.43 -27.23 -1.41
C ASN A 443 -10.01 -27.91 -0.17
N LEU A 444 -10.04 -27.20 0.97
CA LEU A 444 -10.58 -27.70 2.24
C LEU A 444 -11.95 -27.14 2.59
N LYS A 445 -12.66 -26.50 1.65
CA LYS A 445 -14.02 -25.96 1.89
C LYS A 445 -15.01 -26.99 2.42
N ASN A 446 -14.86 -28.26 2.04
CA ASN A 446 -15.73 -29.36 2.47
C ASN A 446 -15.15 -30.17 3.64
N VAL A 447 -13.93 -29.85 4.10
CA VAL A 447 -13.28 -30.56 5.19
C VAL A 447 -13.56 -29.81 6.49
N VAL A 448 -14.10 -30.52 7.48
CA VAL A 448 -14.34 -29.95 8.81
C VAL A 448 -13.00 -29.62 9.45
N ARG A 449 -12.71 -28.33 9.60
CA ARG A 449 -11.57 -27.85 10.40
C ARG A 449 -11.83 -28.09 11.88
N SER A 450 -10.79 -28.50 12.59
CA SER A 450 -10.83 -28.60 14.06
C SER A 450 -11.16 -27.25 14.70
N LYS A 451 -11.71 -27.26 15.92
CA LYS A 451 -11.95 -26.02 16.68
C LYS A 451 -10.68 -25.18 16.83
N GLN A 452 -9.55 -25.86 17.01
CA GLN A 452 -8.25 -25.23 17.18
C GLN A 452 -7.76 -24.55 15.89
N GLU A 453 -7.95 -25.17 14.73
CA GLU A 453 -7.59 -24.54 13.44
C GLU A 453 -8.42 -23.29 13.16
N LYS A 454 -9.72 -23.30 13.50
CA LYS A 454 -10.57 -22.11 13.39
C LYS A 454 -10.09 -20.98 14.29
N HIS A 455 -9.70 -21.32 15.52
CA HIS A 455 -9.11 -20.35 16.45
C HIS A 455 -7.79 -19.78 15.91
N TRP A 456 -6.94 -20.59 15.28
CA TRP A 456 -5.72 -20.10 14.62
C TRP A 456 -6.04 -19.19 13.43
N GLN A 457 -7.05 -19.50 12.61
CA GLN A 457 -7.49 -18.64 11.50
C GLN A 457 -7.88 -17.24 12.01
N GLU A 458 -8.68 -17.16 13.07
CA GLU A 458 -9.09 -15.90 13.71
C GLU A 458 -7.88 -15.10 14.23
N ARG A 459 -6.91 -15.79 14.85
CA ARG A 459 -5.69 -15.16 15.36
C ARG A 459 -4.76 -14.67 14.25
N LEU A 460 -4.65 -15.41 13.14
CA LEU A 460 -3.83 -15.02 11.99
C LEU A 460 -4.39 -13.77 11.30
N ALA A 461 -5.71 -13.60 11.25
CA ALA A 461 -6.37 -12.40 10.72
C ALA A 461 -6.46 -11.25 11.75
N GLY A 462 -5.95 -11.46 12.97
CA GLY A 462 -6.00 -10.49 14.06
C GLY A 462 -4.74 -9.61 14.18
N ARG A 463 -4.54 -9.04 15.36
CA ARG A 463 -3.38 -8.21 15.72
C ARG A 463 -2.07 -8.99 15.74
N ALA A 464 -0.93 -8.28 15.65
CA ALA A 464 0.41 -8.86 15.65
C ALA A 464 0.65 -9.85 16.81
N CYS A 465 0.30 -9.45 18.04
CA CYS A 465 0.48 -10.26 19.24
C CYS A 465 -0.36 -11.56 19.24
N ASN A 466 -1.56 -11.53 18.66
CA ASN A 466 -2.41 -12.70 18.57
C ASN A 466 -1.83 -13.71 17.58
N ARG A 467 -1.32 -13.24 16.45
CA ARG A 467 -0.70 -14.06 15.40
C ARG A 467 0.55 -14.79 15.91
N MET A 468 1.38 -14.12 16.70
CA MET A 468 2.63 -14.65 17.26
C MET A 468 2.51 -15.91 18.10
N ALA A 469 1.40 -16.09 18.82
CA ALA A 469 1.26 -17.30 19.63
C ALA A 469 0.65 -18.49 18.85
N VAL A 470 0.32 -18.32 17.56
CA VAL A 470 -0.14 -19.44 16.72
C VAL A 470 0.92 -20.55 16.59
N PRO A 471 2.21 -20.27 16.25
CA PRO A 471 3.24 -21.32 16.19
C PRO A 471 3.45 -22.05 17.52
N ALA A 472 3.41 -21.33 18.64
CA ALA A 472 3.51 -21.93 19.98
C ALA A 472 2.31 -22.85 20.28
N ASP A 473 1.09 -22.40 20.01
CA ASP A 473 -0.11 -23.21 20.16
C ASP A 473 -0.09 -24.44 19.24
N MET A 474 0.37 -24.29 17.99
CA MET A 474 0.53 -25.40 17.06
C MET A 474 1.49 -26.46 17.60
N ALA A 475 2.61 -26.05 18.21
CA ALA A 475 3.56 -26.99 18.80
C ALA A 475 2.91 -27.85 19.91
N SER A 476 2.04 -27.24 20.72
CA SER A 476 1.30 -27.91 21.80
C SER A 476 0.20 -28.84 21.30
N HIS A 477 -0.37 -28.57 20.12
CA HIS A 477 -1.54 -29.30 19.61
C HIS A 477 -1.26 -30.19 18.39
N ARG A 478 -0.03 -30.22 17.87
CA ARG A 478 0.34 -30.91 16.62
C ARG A 478 -0.07 -32.38 16.50
N HIS A 479 -0.25 -33.09 17.62
CA HIS A 479 -0.57 -34.52 17.64
C HIS A 479 -2.07 -34.83 17.63
N ARG A 480 -2.95 -33.83 17.58
CA ARG A 480 -4.40 -34.08 17.56
C ARG A 480 -4.82 -34.69 16.22
N SER A 481 -5.70 -35.70 16.31
CA SER A 481 -6.21 -36.44 15.17
C SER A 481 -7.31 -35.71 14.40
N ASP A 482 -7.90 -34.64 14.95
CA ASP A 482 -9.00 -33.88 14.35
C ASP A 482 -8.55 -32.76 13.40
N HIS A 483 -7.24 -32.50 13.28
CA HIS A 483 -6.72 -31.51 12.35
C HIS A 483 -6.87 -31.93 10.87
N SER A 484 -6.96 -30.94 10.00
CA SER A 484 -7.03 -31.12 8.55
C SER A 484 -5.79 -31.85 7.99
N PRO A 485 -5.93 -32.58 6.87
CA PRO A 485 -4.81 -33.28 6.25
C PRO A 485 -3.62 -32.37 5.95
N ILE A 486 -3.85 -31.20 5.31
CA ILE A 486 -2.78 -30.25 4.98
C ILE A 486 -1.99 -29.81 6.22
N PHE A 487 -2.68 -29.56 7.33
CA PHE A 487 -2.03 -29.11 8.56
C PHE A 487 -1.12 -30.21 9.12
N LYS A 488 -1.63 -31.45 9.20
CA LYS A 488 -0.84 -32.59 9.69
C LYS A 488 0.41 -32.83 8.85
N GLN A 489 0.30 -32.62 7.53
CA GLN A 489 1.43 -32.76 6.61
C GLN A 489 2.46 -31.63 6.80
N MET A 490 2.00 -30.39 7.00
CA MET A 490 2.84 -29.19 7.03
C MET A 490 3.34 -28.78 8.42
N VAL A 491 2.73 -29.26 9.52
CA VAL A 491 3.05 -28.79 10.88
C VAL A 491 4.51 -29.00 11.26
N GLY A 492 5.14 -30.09 10.80
CA GLY A 492 6.56 -30.33 11.02
C GLY A 492 7.44 -29.24 10.38
N VAL A 493 7.19 -28.97 9.09
CA VAL A 493 7.89 -27.94 8.31
C VAL A 493 7.68 -26.57 8.93
N LEU A 494 6.44 -26.20 9.25
CA LEU A 494 6.08 -24.89 9.79
C LEU A 494 6.75 -24.63 11.14
N LEU A 495 6.77 -25.62 12.04
CA LEU A 495 7.40 -25.46 13.36
C LEU A 495 8.92 -25.34 13.28
N GLU A 496 9.56 -26.08 12.37
CA GLU A 496 11.00 -25.97 12.16
C GLU A 496 11.36 -24.67 11.45
N TRP A 497 10.59 -24.27 10.42
CA TRP A 497 10.74 -22.99 9.74
C TRP A 497 10.66 -21.83 10.73
N TYR A 498 9.63 -21.79 11.57
CA TYR A 498 9.46 -20.72 12.54
C TYR A 498 10.68 -20.60 13.47
N ARG A 499 11.23 -21.71 13.96
CA ARG A 499 12.45 -21.71 14.78
C ARG A 499 13.68 -21.20 14.01
N THR A 500 13.81 -21.60 12.74
CA THR A 500 14.89 -21.11 11.87
C THR A 500 14.82 -19.59 11.71
N ILE A 501 13.63 -19.04 11.45
CA ILE A 501 13.43 -17.59 11.30
C ILE A 501 13.63 -16.84 12.62
N GLU A 502 13.13 -17.36 13.75
CA GLU A 502 13.37 -16.76 15.06
C GLU A 502 14.86 -16.72 15.42
N LYS A 503 15.59 -17.81 15.11
CA LYS A 503 17.05 -17.84 15.27
C LYS A 503 17.73 -16.80 14.39
N LEU A 504 17.37 -16.71 13.10
CA LEU A 504 17.92 -15.70 12.19
C LEU A 504 17.62 -14.27 12.68
N ALA A 505 16.42 -14.02 13.21
CA ALA A 505 16.03 -12.72 13.74
C ALA A 505 16.74 -12.36 15.05
N SER A 506 17.06 -13.36 15.89
CA SER A 506 17.89 -13.19 17.09
C SER A 506 19.33 -12.89 16.69
N ASP A 507 19.93 -13.73 15.84
CA ASP A 507 21.31 -13.57 15.37
C ASP A 507 21.50 -12.18 14.71
N TRP A 508 20.56 -11.77 13.84
CA TRP A 508 20.54 -10.43 13.23
C TRP A 508 20.50 -9.33 14.29
N LEU A 509 19.61 -9.44 15.27
CA LEU A 509 19.47 -8.41 16.31
C LEU A 509 20.72 -8.30 17.18
N GLU A 510 21.28 -9.42 17.59
CA GLU A 510 22.49 -9.45 18.41
C GLU A 510 23.66 -8.79 17.69
N GLU A 511 23.84 -9.09 16.39
CA GLU A 511 24.89 -8.46 15.58
C GLU A 511 24.63 -6.96 15.34
N VAL A 512 23.38 -6.53 15.16
CA VAL A 512 23.02 -5.10 15.06
C VAL A 512 23.23 -4.38 16.39
N LEU A 513 22.82 -4.96 17.52
CA LEU A 513 22.97 -4.36 18.85
C LEU A 513 24.42 -4.35 19.35
N ALA A 514 25.27 -5.24 18.85
CA ALA A 514 26.69 -5.25 19.17
C ALA A 514 27.46 -4.10 18.52
N ARG A 515 26.85 -3.36 17.58
CA ARG A 515 27.44 -2.15 16.97
C ARG A 515 27.28 -0.94 17.88
N GLU A 516 28.27 -0.04 17.84
CA GLU A 516 28.18 1.19 18.63
C GLU A 516 27.00 2.05 18.15
N PRO A 517 26.22 2.68 19.05
CA PRO A 517 25.04 3.47 18.69
C PRO A 517 25.32 4.63 17.71
N ASP A 518 26.58 5.08 17.65
CA ASP A 518 27.05 6.19 16.83
C ASP A 518 27.63 5.73 15.47
N GLU A 519 27.73 4.43 15.20
CA GLU A 519 28.12 3.94 13.87
C GLU A 519 26.99 4.23 12.88
N ASP A 520 27.16 5.28 12.07
CA ASP A 520 26.28 5.58 10.94
C ASP A 520 26.06 4.29 10.13
N PRO A 521 24.82 3.78 10.04
CA PRO A 521 24.59 2.54 9.33
C PRO A 521 24.77 2.66 7.81
N ASP A 522 24.96 3.87 7.29
CA ASP A 522 25.46 4.11 5.94
C ASP A 522 26.99 3.87 5.79
N ASN A 523 27.73 3.60 6.88
CA ASN A 523 29.17 3.24 6.85
C ASN A 523 29.46 1.85 6.25
N GLY A 524 28.52 1.28 5.49
CA GLY A 524 28.72 0.09 4.67
C GLY A 524 28.58 -1.25 5.38
N TRP A 525 28.54 -1.27 6.72
CA TRP A 525 28.31 -2.51 7.46
C TRP A 525 26.90 -3.04 7.25
N TYR A 526 25.89 -2.16 7.19
CA TYR A 526 24.49 -2.57 7.10
C TYR A 526 24.16 -3.26 5.76
N PRO A 527 24.55 -2.73 4.57
CA PRO A 527 24.37 -3.46 3.31
C PRO A 527 25.09 -4.82 3.28
N THR A 528 26.30 -4.88 3.86
CA THR A 528 27.08 -6.14 3.95
C THR A 528 26.36 -7.17 4.81
N HIS A 529 25.84 -6.73 5.96
CA HIS A 529 25.11 -7.56 6.90
C HIS A 529 23.74 -7.98 6.34
N PHE A 530 23.02 -7.07 5.67
CA PHE A 530 21.80 -7.35 4.92
C PHE A 530 22.04 -8.44 3.87
N HIS A 531 23.09 -8.30 3.06
CA HIS A 531 23.46 -9.30 2.06
C HIS A 531 23.75 -10.67 2.69
N LEU A 532 24.51 -10.69 3.80
CA LEU A 532 24.80 -11.90 4.55
C LEU A 532 23.53 -12.64 4.97
N TYR A 533 22.59 -11.94 5.59
CA TYR A 533 21.37 -12.56 6.12
C TYR A 533 20.35 -12.90 5.05
N ALA A 534 20.32 -12.19 3.92
CA ALA A 534 19.51 -12.56 2.77
C ALA A 534 19.92 -13.94 2.22
N TYR A 535 21.23 -14.14 1.98
CA TYR A 535 21.76 -15.42 1.49
C TYR A 535 21.68 -16.53 2.53
N ARG A 536 22.05 -16.24 3.77
CA ARG A 536 21.97 -17.20 4.86
C ARG A 536 20.54 -17.71 5.04
N GLY A 537 19.57 -16.80 5.09
CA GLY A 537 18.17 -17.15 5.22
C GLY A 537 17.66 -17.97 4.03
N ALA A 538 17.98 -17.56 2.80
CA ALA A 538 17.61 -18.34 1.61
C ALA A 538 18.19 -19.76 1.64
N ALA A 539 19.47 -19.91 2.01
CA ALA A 539 20.12 -21.22 2.14
C ALA A 539 19.44 -22.11 3.19
N GLU A 540 19.24 -21.59 4.40
CA GLU A 540 18.62 -22.33 5.51
C GLU A 540 17.18 -22.76 5.19
N LEU A 541 16.41 -21.92 4.47
CA LEU A 541 15.05 -22.27 4.04
C LEU A 541 15.03 -23.33 2.94
N LEU A 542 15.92 -23.27 1.96
CA LEU A 542 15.99 -24.30 0.91
C LEU A 542 16.41 -25.66 1.46
N GLU A 543 17.38 -25.69 2.38
CA GLU A 543 17.79 -26.91 3.07
C GLU A 543 16.66 -27.49 3.92
N LEU A 544 15.86 -26.63 4.57
CA LEU A 544 14.66 -27.05 5.26
C LEU A 544 13.65 -27.69 4.29
N MET A 545 13.40 -27.09 3.13
CA MET A 545 12.52 -27.69 2.13
C MET A 545 13.04 -29.05 1.65
N LEU A 546 14.36 -29.15 1.44
CA LEU A 546 15.01 -30.38 0.99
C LEU A 546 14.84 -31.49 2.04
N LYS A 547 15.01 -31.18 3.32
CA LYS A 547 14.80 -32.11 4.43
C LYS A 547 13.40 -32.73 4.42
N TYR A 548 12.38 -31.95 4.08
CA TYR A 548 10.99 -32.39 4.12
C TYR A 548 10.43 -32.88 2.78
N GLN A 549 11.17 -32.71 1.69
CA GLN A 549 10.71 -32.97 0.32
C GLN A 549 10.09 -34.36 0.16
N HIS A 550 10.83 -35.43 0.48
CA HIS A 550 10.35 -36.80 0.28
C HIS A 550 9.06 -37.07 1.05
N THR A 551 8.96 -36.57 2.28
CA THR A 551 7.77 -36.73 3.13
C THR A 551 6.57 -35.99 2.53
N LEU A 552 6.75 -34.75 2.06
CA LEU A 552 5.68 -33.95 1.48
C LEU A 552 5.20 -34.50 0.13
N ILE A 553 6.10 -35.01 -0.70
CA ILE A 553 5.76 -35.66 -1.97
C ILE A 553 4.96 -36.94 -1.70
N ALA A 554 5.35 -37.75 -0.71
CA ALA A 554 4.68 -38.99 -0.37
C ALA A 554 3.21 -38.82 0.05
N TYR A 555 2.83 -37.65 0.57
CA TYR A 555 1.43 -37.36 0.92
C TYR A 555 0.51 -37.14 -0.27
N GLY A 556 1.03 -36.78 -1.45
CA GLY A 556 0.24 -36.54 -2.65
C GLY A 556 -0.70 -35.33 -2.58
N SER A 557 -1.75 -35.34 -3.41
CA SER A 557 -2.76 -34.28 -3.47
C SER A 557 -3.81 -34.42 -2.36
N PHE A 558 -4.31 -33.29 -1.84
CA PHE A 558 -5.34 -33.19 -0.81
C PHE A 558 -6.67 -33.85 -1.21
N SER A 559 -6.92 -34.02 -2.52
CA SER A 559 -8.18 -34.55 -3.05
C SER A 559 -8.35 -36.07 -2.93
N HIS A 560 -7.32 -36.81 -2.49
CA HIS A 560 -7.35 -38.28 -2.42
C HIS A 560 -7.75 -38.88 -1.07
N THR A 561 -8.10 -38.07 -0.07
CA THR A 561 -8.58 -38.57 1.24
C THR A 561 -10.01 -38.09 1.49
N ALA A 562 -10.96 -38.68 0.78
CA ALA A 562 -12.37 -38.71 1.15
C ALA A 562 -12.76 -40.15 1.51
#